data_AF-A0A0F5H100-F1
#
_entry.id   AF-A0A0F5H100-F1
#
_cell.length_a   1.000
_cell.length_b   1.000
_cell.length_c   1.000
_cell.angle_alpha   90.00
_cell.angle_beta   90.00
_cell.angle_gamma   90.00
#
_symmetry.space_group_name_H-M   'P 1'
#
loop_
_entity.id
_entity.type
_entity.pdbx_description
1 polymer ?
#
loop_
_entity_poly.entity_id
_entity_poly.type
_entity_poly.pdbx_seq_one_letter_code
_entity_poly.pdbx_strand_id
1 'polypeptide(L)'
;MSKMSKIKKINNVHENDNELISLDLHGYERKEIIGKVEFALDKVKNGNLDQILIISGKGKKSLKNYVEEILDFNNLEYEMTNNGGAFLVKRKNSIKYSNFKTSQKLNINELYEIYNTLDENEQDDLLNNL
;
A
#
# COMPACT_ATOMS: atom_id res chain seq x y z
N MET A 1 2.41 24.88 -21.55
CA MET A 1 2.39 25.41 -20.17
C MET A 1 2.10 24.25 -19.23
N SER A 2 3.10 23.80 -18.46
CA SER A 2 2.98 22.65 -17.56
C SER A 2 2.55 23.11 -16.17
N LYS A 3 1.40 22.63 -15.67
CA LYS A 3 0.91 22.91 -14.31
C LYS A 3 1.66 22.00 -13.34
N MET A 4 2.72 22.53 -12.71
CA MET A 4 3.37 21.89 -11.55
C MET A 4 2.43 21.94 -10.35
N SER A 5 1.97 20.77 -9.91
CA SER A 5 1.28 20.60 -8.63
C SER A 5 2.22 20.93 -7.48
N LYS A 6 1.80 21.85 -6.60
CA LYS A 6 2.53 22.27 -5.41
C LYS A 6 2.55 21.13 -4.40
N ILE A 7 3.72 20.56 -4.13
CA ILE A 7 3.93 19.61 -3.04
C ILE A 7 4.04 20.42 -1.73
N LYS A 8 3.05 20.28 -0.84
CA LYS A 8 3.14 20.81 0.53
C LYS A 8 3.98 19.85 1.37
N LYS A 9 5.02 20.35 2.03
CA LYS A 9 5.68 19.66 3.15
C LYS A 9 4.70 19.66 4.33
N ILE A 10 4.30 18.48 4.80
CA ILE A 10 3.35 18.36 5.90
C ILE A 10 4.08 17.83 7.14
N ASN A 11 4.34 18.72 8.10
CA ASN A 11 4.35 18.39 9.52
C ASN A 11 2.89 18.55 9.99
N ASN A 12 2.30 17.48 10.55
CA ASN A 12 0.90 17.34 11.03
C ASN A 12 -0.15 16.90 10.01
N VAL A 13 -0.65 15.68 10.23
CA VAL A 13 -1.68 14.97 9.47
C VAL A 13 -3.05 15.60 9.74
N HIS A 14 -3.74 16.05 8.69
CA HIS A 14 -5.17 16.35 8.74
C HIS A 14 -5.86 15.71 7.54
N GLU A 15 -6.94 15.00 7.81
CA GLU A 15 -7.80 14.24 6.90
C GLU A 15 -8.32 15.07 5.72
N ASN A 16 -7.95 14.68 4.49
CA ASN A 16 -8.76 14.85 3.28
C ASN A 16 -8.45 13.70 2.31
N ASP A 17 -9.52 13.15 1.70
CA ASP A 17 -9.50 12.00 0.81
C ASP A 17 -8.49 12.15 -0.35
N ASN A 18 -7.70 11.10 -0.59
CA ASN A 18 -6.61 11.00 -1.59
C ASN A 18 -5.35 11.86 -1.35
N GLU A 19 -5.06 12.26 -0.12
CA GLU A 19 -3.79 12.92 0.18
C GLU A 19 -2.62 11.90 0.12
N LEU A 20 -1.84 11.94 -0.97
CA LEU A 20 -0.58 11.21 -1.07
C LEU A 20 0.37 11.73 0.00
N ILE A 21 0.58 10.94 1.05
CA ILE A 21 1.52 11.29 2.10
C ILE A 21 2.95 11.15 1.56
N SER A 22 3.76 12.19 1.76
CA SER A 22 5.18 12.17 1.43
C SER A 22 6.05 12.11 2.67
N LEU A 23 6.95 11.14 2.74
CA LEU A 23 7.97 11.01 3.78
C LEU A 23 9.32 11.49 3.23
N ASP A 24 9.76 12.67 3.66
CA ASP A 24 11.07 13.22 3.31
C ASP A 24 12.14 12.70 4.27
N LEU A 25 13.09 11.91 3.76
CA LEU A 25 14.15 11.29 4.56
C LEU A 25 15.46 12.11 4.56
N HIS A 26 15.51 13.26 3.88
CA HIS A 26 16.72 14.07 3.85
C HIS A 26 17.11 14.54 5.24
N GLY A 27 18.38 14.33 5.60
CA GLY A 27 18.95 14.83 6.85
C GLY A 27 18.73 13.94 8.07
N TYR A 28 18.02 12.82 7.93
CA TYR A 28 17.90 11.84 9.01
C TYR A 28 19.07 10.87 9.05
N GLU A 29 19.43 10.42 10.26
CA GLU A 29 20.39 9.35 10.43
C GLU A 29 19.76 7.98 10.13
N ARG A 30 20.60 7.00 9.76
CA ARG A 30 20.15 5.66 9.34
C ARG A 30 19.22 5.00 10.36
N LYS A 31 19.49 5.17 11.66
CA LYS A 31 18.67 4.60 12.74
C LYS A 31 17.27 5.23 12.83
N GLU A 32 17.15 6.52 12.55
CA GLU A 32 15.88 7.26 12.60
C GLU A 32 15.01 6.94 11.38
N ILE A 33 15.65 6.66 10.24
CA ILE A 33 14.99 6.30 8.99
C ILE A 33 14.18 5.02 9.13
N ILE A 34 14.70 4.00 9.81
CA ILE A 34 14.00 2.72 9.99
C ILE A 34 12.63 2.94 10.62
N GLY A 35 12.61 3.53 11.82
CA GLY A 35 11.34 3.72 12.55
C GLY A 35 10.36 4.62 11.80
N LYS A 36 10.86 5.61 11.05
CA LYS A 36 10.00 6.48 10.23
C LYS A 36 9.41 5.74 9.03
N VAL A 37 10.23 4.96 8.33
CA VAL A 37 9.80 4.16 7.18
C VAL A 37 8.82 3.09 7.66
N GLU A 38 9.13 2.33 8.70
CA GLU A 38 8.24 1.30 9.26
C GLU A 38 6.89 1.88 9.69
N PHE A 39 6.90 2.98 10.45
CA PHE A 39 5.65 3.64 10.86
C PHE A 39 4.81 4.10 9.67
N ALA A 40 5.45 4.63 8.63
CA ALA A 40 4.79 5.01 7.39
C ALA A 40 4.21 3.79 6.65
N LEU A 41 4.96 2.70 6.59
CA LEU A 41 4.56 1.46 5.93
C LEU A 41 3.41 0.78 6.66
N ASP A 42 3.37 0.83 7.99
CA ASP A 42 2.24 0.29 8.77
C ASP A 42 0.93 0.98 8.41
N LYS A 43 0.95 2.28 8.09
CA LYS A 43 -0.25 2.97 7.61
C LYS A 43 -0.72 2.44 6.26
N VAL A 44 0.22 2.09 5.37
CA VAL A 44 -0.10 1.50 4.06
C VAL A 44 -0.60 0.06 4.20
N LYS A 45 0.07 -0.74 5.04
CA LYS A 45 -0.29 -2.15 5.30
C LYS A 45 -1.67 -2.29 5.94
N ASN A 46 -1.99 -1.43 6.90
CA ASN A 46 -3.26 -1.47 7.64
C ASN A 46 -4.41 -0.80 6.86
N GLY A 47 -4.20 -0.39 5.60
CA GLY A 47 -5.24 0.19 4.76
C GLY A 47 -5.62 1.63 5.12
N ASN A 48 -4.88 2.27 6.03
CA ASN A 48 -5.07 3.69 6.35
C ASN A 48 -4.61 4.61 5.22
N LEU A 49 -3.74 4.12 4.33
CA LEU A 49 -3.26 4.82 3.13
C LEU A 49 -3.18 3.84 1.96
N ASP A 50 -3.64 4.25 0.78
CA ASP A 50 -3.46 3.45 -0.43
C ASP A 50 -2.04 3.51 -0.98
N GLN A 51 -1.35 4.63 -0.76
CA GLN A 51 -0.01 4.89 -1.26
C GLN A 51 0.76 5.90 -0.40
N ILE A 52 2.09 5.79 -0.41
CA ILE A 52 3.00 6.75 0.21
C ILE A 52 4.20 7.03 -0.70
N LEU A 53 4.66 8.27 -0.72
CA LEU A 53 5.86 8.68 -1.44
C LEU A 53 7.04 8.86 -0.47
N ILE A 54 8.06 8.02 -0.57
CA ILE A 54 9.28 8.12 0.24
C ILE A 54 10.34 8.85 -0.58
N ILE A 55 10.79 10.00 -0.12
CA ILE A 55 11.81 10.81 -0.79
C ILE A 55 13.16 10.54 -0.12
N SER A 56 14.00 9.76 -0.79
CA SER A 56 15.35 9.40 -0.36
C SER A 56 16.44 10.34 -0.91
N GLY A 57 16.07 11.19 -1.87
CA GLY A 57 16.99 12.09 -2.53
C GLY A 57 17.83 11.43 -3.61
N LYS A 58 18.53 12.26 -4.40
CA LYS A 58 19.52 11.80 -5.40
C LYS A 58 20.94 11.66 -4.83
N GLY A 59 21.12 11.99 -3.54
CA GLY A 59 22.40 11.98 -2.84
C GLY A 59 22.96 10.56 -2.64
N LYS A 60 24.17 10.47 -2.07
CA LYS A 60 24.97 9.24 -1.84
C LYS A 60 24.09 7.98 -1.85
N LYS A 61 24.36 7.08 -2.81
CA LYS A 61 23.65 5.81 -3.09
C LYS A 61 23.24 5.00 -1.85
N SER A 62 23.87 5.21 -0.70
CA SER A 62 23.56 4.57 0.58
C SER A 62 22.12 4.73 1.07
N LEU A 63 21.52 5.93 1.00
CA LEU A 63 20.15 6.10 1.55
C LEU A 63 19.11 5.45 0.64
N LYS A 64 19.25 5.62 -0.67
CA LYS A 64 18.43 4.94 -1.66
C LYS A 64 18.47 3.42 -1.45
N ASN A 65 19.67 2.83 -1.48
CA ASN A 65 19.84 1.39 -1.34
C ASN A 65 19.26 0.90 -0.02
N TYR A 66 19.37 1.70 1.05
CA TYR A 66 18.85 1.30 2.34
C TYR A 66 17.32 1.30 2.40
N VAL A 67 16.66 2.29 1.79
CA VAL A 67 15.19 2.28 1.66
C VAL A 67 14.75 1.10 0.79
N GLU A 68 15.47 0.83 -0.30
CA GLU A 68 15.23 -0.32 -1.19
C GLU A 68 15.30 -1.65 -0.42
N GLU A 69 16.36 -1.87 0.37
CA GLU A 69 16.52 -3.05 1.26
C GLU A 69 15.34 -3.21 2.23
N ILE A 70 14.86 -2.12 2.84
CA ILE A 70 13.72 -2.17 3.77
C ILE A 70 12.42 -2.55 3.03
N LEU A 71 12.19 -1.97 1.86
CA LEU A 71 10.98 -2.25 1.06
C LEU A 71 10.97 -3.69 0.55
N ASP A 72 12.11 -4.18 0.08
CA ASP A 72 12.29 -5.56 -0.39
C ASP A 72 12.12 -6.56 0.77
N PHE A 73 12.72 -6.28 1.94
CA PHE A 73 12.55 -7.09 3.14
C PHE A 73 11.08 -7.21 3.58
N ASN A 74 10.31 -6.14 3.40
CA ASN A 74 8.88 -6.10 3.72
C ASN A 74 7.97 -6.63 2.59
N ASN A 75 8.54 -7.11 1.47
CA ASN A 75 7.80 -7.62 0.30
C ASN A 75 6.75 -6.63 -0.24
N LEU A 76 7.11 -5.35 -0.28
CA LEU A 76 6.24 -4.27 -0.71
C LEU A 76 6.38 -3.98 -2.20
N GLU A 77 5.27 -3.59 -2.83
CA GLU A 77 5.26 -3.14 -4.21
C GLU A 77 5.56 -1.64 -4.27
N TYR A 78 6.58 -1.25 -5.05
CA TYR A 78 6.97 0.14 -5.21
C TYR A 78 7.44 0.45 -6.63
N GLU A 79 7.33 1.73 -6.99
CA GLU A 79 7.85 2.30 -8.23
C GLU A 79 8.86 3.39 -7.90
N MET A 80 10.02 3.39 -8.56
CA MET A 80 10.94 4.51 -8.46
C MET A 80 10.43 5.69 -9.29
N THR A 81 10.37 6.86 -8.67
CA THR A 81 9.94 8.11 -9.32
C THR A 81 10.95 9.24 -9.07
N ASN A 82 10.66 10.44 -9.57
CA ASN A 82 11.49 11.64 -9.41
C ASN A 82 12.96 11.41 -9.82
N ASN A 83 13.17 10.79 -10.99
CA ASN A 83 14.50 10.42 -11.50
C ASN A 83 15.32 9.57 -10.51
N GLY A 84 14.66 8.64 -9.82
CA GLY A 84 15.30 7.70 -8.87
C GLY A 84 15.58 8.30 -7.49
N GLY A 85 15.05 9.48 -7.18
CA GLY A 85 15.18 10.13 -5.87
C GLY A 85 14.01 9.90 -4.92
N ALA A 86 13.00 9.12 -5.34
CA ALA A 86 11.85 8.79 -4.51
C ALA A 86 11.26 7.42 -4.88
N PHE A 87 10.57 6.81 -3.93
CA PHE A 87 9.86 5.54 -4.05
C PHE A 87 8.37 5.78 -3.80
N LEU A 88 7.52 5.47 -4.78
CA LEU A 88 6.08 5.43 -4.60
C LEU A 88 5.70 4.01 -4.18
N VAL A 89 5.43 3.83 -2.89
CA VAL A 89 5.05 2.54 -2.32
C VAL A 89 3.53 2.46 -2.31
N LYS A 90 2.99 1.37 -2.84
CA LYS A 90 1.54 1.15 -2.92
C LYS A 90 1.17 0.00 -2.00
N ARG A 91 -0.05 0.04 -1.47
CA ARG A 91 -0.62 -1.15 -0.84
C ARG A 91 -0.63 -2.26 -1.89
N LYS A 92 -0.02 -3.39 -1.58
CA LYS A 92 -0.13 -4.60 -2.40
C LYS A 92 -1.60 -5.00 -2.38
N ASN A 93 -2.34 -4.66 -3.43
CA ASN A 93 -3.70 -5.14 -3.59
C ASN A 93 -3.59 -6.63 -3.88
N SER A 94 -3.74 -7.47 -2.86
CA SER A 94 -3.91 -8.91 -3.01
C SER A 94 -5.28 -9.20 -3.65
N ILE A 95 -5.49 -8.76 -4.89
CA ILE A 95 -6.61 -9.18 -5.73
C ILE A 95 -6.05 -9.39 -7.14
N LYS A 96 -5.43 -10.56 -7.36
CA LYS A 96 -5.35 -11.12 -8.71
C LYS A 96 -6.68 -11.82 -9.02
N TYR A 97 -7.73 -11.03 -9.20
CA TYR A 97 -8.92 -11.44 -9.95
C TYR A 97 -9.03 -10.52 -11.16
N SER A 98 -8.16 -10.74 -12.14
CA SER A 98 -8.40 -10.23 -13.48
C SER A 98 -9.66 -10.92 -14.02
N ASN A 99 -10.72 -10.12 -14.22
CA ASN A 99 -12.00 -10.45 -14.88
C ASN A 99 -13.21 -10.84 -14.03
N PHE A 100 -13.50 -10.15 -12.93
CA PHE A 100 -14.89 -10.05 -12.47
C PHE A 100 -15.33 -8.58 -12.41
N LYS A 101 -16.21 -8.19 -13.34
CA LYS A 101 -16.97 -6.93 -13.24
C LYS A 101 -17.99 -7.08 -12.11
N THR A 102 -17.56 -6.91 -10.86
CA THR A 102 -18.50 -6.96 -9.73
C THR A 102 -19.00 -5.55 -9.43
N SER A 103 -19.95 -5.10 -10.24
CA SER A 103 -20.95 -4.12 -9.82
C SER A 103 -22.19 -4.85 -9.29
N GLN A 104 -21.98 -5.92 -8.52
CA GLN A 104 -23.07 -6.63 -7.85
C GLN A 104 -22.79 -6.63 -6.36
N LYS A 105 -23.61 -5.86 -5.65
CA LYS A 105 -23.77 -5.95 -4.20
C LYS A 105 -24.13 -7.41 -3.91
N LEU A 106 -23.24 -8.15 -3.25
CA LEU A 106 -23.50 -9.55 -2.89
C LEU A 106 -24.76 -9.60 -2.02
N ASN A 107 -25.81 -10.24 -2.56
CA ASN A 107 -27.04 -10.48 -1.85
C ASN A 107 -26.83 -11.72 -0.96
N ILE A 108 -26.76 -11.51 0.35
CA ILE A 108 -26.56 -12.58 1.34
C ILE A 108 -27.58 -13.72 1.15
N ASN A 109 -28.79 -13.40 0.70
CA ASN A 109 -29.83 -14.41 0.48
C ASN A 109 -29.50 -15.36 -0.68
N GLU A 110 -28.83 -14.88 -1.73
CA GLU A 110 -28.40 -15.73 -2.85
C GLU A 110 -27.25 -16.65 -2.44
N LEU A 111 -26.38 -16.21 -1.53
CA LEU A 111 -25.33 -17.05 -0.96
C LEU A 111 -25.91 -18.17 -0.08
N TYR A 112 -26.97 -17.88 0.68
CA TYR A 112 -27.69 -18.90 1.45
C TYR A 112 -28.39 -19.93 0.57
N GLU A 113 -28.99 -19.50 -0.54
CA GLU A 113 -29.60 -20.43 -1.49
C GLU A 113 -28.56 -21.35 -2.12
N ILE A 114 -27.40 -20.82 -2.52
CA ILE A 114 -26.31 -21.64 -3.06
C ILE A 114 -25.79 -22.63 -2.02
N TYR A 115 -25.54 -22.19 -0.79
CA TYR A 115 -25.09 -23.07 0.30
C TYR A 115 -26.04 -24.26 0.50
N ASN A 116 -27.35 -23.99 0.50
CA ASN A 116 -28.38 -25.02 0.69
C ASN A 116 -28.57 -25.95 -0.53
N THR A 117 -27.95 -25.63 -1.67
CA THR A 117 -27.97 -26.50 -2.87
C THR A 117 -26.75 -27.43 -2.97
N LEU A 118 -25.73 -27.22 -2.14
CA LEU A 118 -24.57 -28.11 -2.05
C LEU A 118 -24.89 -29.34 -1.21
N ASP A 119 -24.27 -30.47 -1.52
CA ASP A 119 -24.40 -31.65 -0.68
C ASP A 119 -23.61 -31.51 0.63
N GLU A 120 -23.93 -32.34 1.63
CA GLU A 120 -23.37 -32.22 2.98
C GLU A 120 -21.83 -32.30 3.00
N ASN A 121 -21.19 -33.02 2.07
CA ASN A 121 -19.73 -33.12 2.03
C ASN A 121 -19.10 -31.84 1.48
N GLU A 122 -19.74 -31.23 0.46
CA GLU A 122 -19.27 -29.97 -0.12
C GLU A 122 -19.46 -28.78 0.84
N GLN A 123 -20.49 -28.83 1.70
CA GLN A 123 -20.70 -27.83 2.75
C GLN A 123 -19.61 -27.90 3.83
N ASP A 124 -19.25 -29.11 4.27
CA ASP A 124 -18.22 -29.31 5.29
C ASP A 124 -16.83 -28.87 4.80
N ASP A 125 -16.50 -29.13 3.54
CA ASP A 125 -15.24 -28.67 2.94
C ASP A 125 -15.14 -27.13 2.87
N LEU A 126 -16.26 -26.43 2.67
CA LEU A 126 -16.27 -24.96 2.68
C LEU A 126 -16.10 -24.39 4.09
N LEU A 127 -16.70 -25.00 5.10
CA LEU A 127 -16.59 -24.56 6.49
C LEU A 127 -15.20 -24.81 7.07
N ASN A 128 -14.51 -25.87 6.63
CA ASN A 128 -13.16 -26.20 7.10
C ASN A 128 -12.03 -25.36 6.46
N ASN A 129 -12.32 -24.61 5.39
CA ASN A 129 -11.35 -23.78 4.67
C ASN A 129 -11.56 -22.26 4.87
N LEU A 130 -12.45 -21.87 5.79
CA LEU A 130 -12.65 -20.49 6.27
C LEU A 130 -11.90 -20.24 7.58
#